data_AF-A0A1Z9PHJ5-F1
#
_entry.id   AF-A0A1Z9PHJ5-F1
#
_cell.length_a   1.000
_cell.length_b   1.000
_cell.length_c   1.000
_cell.angle_alpha   90.00
_cell.angle_beta   90.00
_cell.angle_gamma   90.00
#
_symmetry.space_group_name_H-M   'P 1'
#
loop_
_entity.id
_entity.type
_entity.pdbx_description
1 polymer ?
#
loop_
_entity_poly.entity_id
_entity_poly.type
_entity_poly.pdbx_seq_one_letter_code
_entity_poly.pdbx_strand_id
1 'polypeptide(L)'
;MKKFSQKTNLIIALIYSSILVVGALVNPLFIPIAIFHAASVSFVYYFGSKIQDAVINVGYIWFSKWALFVVSLIITGTYAPDIFLYAMMLFVFFNVSINPASFLLNKKSL
;
A
#
# COMPACT_ATOMS: atom_id res chain seq x y z
N MET A 1 -0.23 -19.62 6.78
CA MET A 1 -0.45 -18.57 5.76
C MET A 1 -1.24 -19.19 4.60
N LYS A 2 -2.42 -18.67 4.24
CA LYS A 2 -3.09 -19.12 3.01
C LYS A 2 -2.29 -18.54 1.85
N LYS A 3 -1.39 -19.33 1.28
CA LYS A 3 -0.57 -18.92 0.13
C LYS A 3 -1.55 -18.63 -1.00
N PHE A 4 -1.68 -17.36 -1.39
CA PHE A 4 -2.51 -17.00 -2.52
C PHE A 4 -2.03 -17.79 -3.73
N SER A 5 -2.98 -18.36 -4.47
CA SER A 5 -2.64 -19.07 -5.70
C SER A 5 -1.97 -18.10 -6.67
N GLN A 6 -1.11 -18.60 -7.56
CA GLN A 6 -0.53 -17.76 -8.62
C GLN A 6 -1.62 -16.98 -9.39
N LYS A 7 -2.79 -17.60 -9.62
CA LYS A 7 -3.95 -16.96 -10.24
C LYS A 7 -4.44 -15.75 -9.42
N THR A 8 -4.50 -15.86 -8.10
CA THR A 8 -4.95 -14.77 -7.23
C THR A 8 -3.97 -13.60 -7.21
N ASN A 9 -2.66 -13.87 -7.15
CA ASN A 9 -1.63 -12.81 -7.23
C ASN A 9 -1.67 -12.09 -8.57
N LEU A 10 -1.92 -12.84 -9.65
CA LEU A 10 -2.02 -12.29 -11.00
C LEU A 10 -3.28 -11.40 -11.15
N ILE A 11 -4.41 -11.80 -10.57
CA ILE A 11 -5.63 -10.95 -10.52
C ILE A 11 -5.36 -9.66 -9.75
N ILE A 12 -4.73 -9.75 -8.58
CA ILE A 12 -4.38 -8.58 -7.77
C ILE A 12 -3.48 -7.62 -8.57
N ALA A 13 -2.45 -8.14 -9.25
CA ALA A 13 -1.56 -7.35 -10.09
C ALA A 13 -2.30 -6.68 -11.26
N LEU A 14 -3.22 -7.40 -11.92
CA LEU A 14 -4.03 -6.84 -12.99
C LEU A 14 -4.94 -5.70 -12.52
N ILE A 15 -5.53 -5.82 -11.33
CA ILE A 15 -6.35 -4.75 -10.73
C ILE A 15 -5.50 -3.51 -10.43
N TYR A 16 -4.30 -3.67 -9.87
CA TYR A 16 -3.40 -2.52 -9.66
C TYR A 16 -3.03 -1.85 -10.98
N SER A 17 -2.63 -2.63 -11.96
CA SER A 17 -2.21 -2.12 -13.26
C SER A 17 -3.34 -1.41 -13.99
N SER A 18 -4.57 -1.93 -13.94
CA SER A 18 -5.72 -1.30 -14.59
C SER A 18 -6.07 0.04 -13.95
N ILE A 19 -6.13 0.12 -12.61
CA ILE A 19 -6.39 1.38 -11.91
C ILE A 19 -5.28 2.40 -12.22
N LEU A 20 -4.02 1.96 -12.19
CA LEU A 20 -2.86 2.83 -12.47
C LEU A 20 -2.88 3.38 -13.89
N VAL A 21 -3.12 2.53 -14.90
CA VAL A 21 -3.19 2.95 -16.31
C VAL A 21 -4.33 3.92 -16.52
N VAL A 22 -5.54 3.61 -16.04
CA VAL A 22 -6.71 4.48 -16.25
C VAL A 22 -6.52 5.83 -15.56
N GLY A 23 -6.03 5.85 -14.31
CA GLY A 23 -5.76 7.10 -13.61
C GLY A 23 -4.62 7.91 -14.24
N ALA A 24 -3.61 7.26 -14.81
CA ALA A 24 -2.50 7.94 -15.50
C ALA A 24 -2.92 8.57 -16.84
N LEU A 25 -3.93 7.99 -17.51
CA LEU A 25 -4.55 8.59 -18.69
C LEU A 25 -5.37 9.85 -18.35
N VAL A 26 -5.93 9.92 -17.14
CA VAL A 26 -6.59 11.14 -16.63
C VAL A 26 -5.54 12.20 -16.27
N ASN A 27 -4.53 11.81 -15.48
CA ASN A 27 -3.43 12.71 -15.12
C ASN A 27 -2.12 11.93 -14.94
N PRO A 28 -1.07 12.22 -15.75
CA PRO A 28 0.23 11.56 -15.63
C PRO A 28 0.88 11.70 -14.24
N LEU A 29 0.52 12.72 -13.45
CA LEU A 29 0.97 12.88 -12.06
C LEU A 29 0.55 11.71 -11.16
N PHE A 30 -0.44 10.91 -11.57
CA PHE A 30 -0.86 9.76 -10.79
C PHE A 30 0.25 8.71 -10.61
N ILE A 31 1.11 8.53 -11.61
CA ILE A 31 2.22 7.57 -11.55
C ILE A 31 3.21 7.93 -10.42
N PRO A 32 3.82 9.14 -10.38
CA PRO A 32 4.72 9.50 -9.31
C PRO A 32 4.03 9.53 -7.94
N ILE A 33 2.76 9.92 -7.85
CA ILE A 33 1.97 9.86 -6.61
C ILE A 33 1.84 8.41 -6.10
N ALA A 34 1.53 7.46 -6.99
CA ALA A 34 1.42 6.05 -6.63
C ALA A 34 2.77 5.45 -6.18
N ILE A 35 3.86 5.78 -6.88
CA ILE A 35 5.22 5.38 -6.51
C ILE A 35 5.59 5.94 -5.14
N PHE A 36 5.31 7.22 -4.89
CA PHE A 36 5.62 7.87 -3.63
C PHE A 36 4.87 7.23 -2.44
N HIS A 37 3.58 6.91 -2.62
CA HIS A 37 2.80 6.20 -1.61
C HIS A 37 3.38 4.80 -1.32
N ALA A 38 3.71 4.03 -2.37
CA ALA A 38 4.31 2.70 -2.20
C ALA A 38 5.69 2.75 -1.51
N ALA A 39 6.53 3.72 -1.86
CA ALA A 39 7.81 3.96 -1.20
C ALA A 39 7.62 4.32 0.28
N SER A 40 6.67 5.21 0.58
CA SER A 40 6.36 5.61 1.96
C SER A 40 5.85 4.44 2.82
N VAL A 41 5.01 3.55 2.27
CA VAL A 41 4.62 2.31 2.96
C VAL A 41 5.82 1.40 3.16
N SER A 42 6.74 1.33 2.20
CA SER A 42 7.97 0.52 2.33
C SER A 42 8.84 1.01 3.49
N PHE A 43 8.93 2.33 3.71
CA PHE A 43 9.56 2.91 4.90
C PHE A 43 8.85 2.52 6.20
N VAL A 44 7.51 2.51 6.23
CA VAL A 44 6.75 2.02 7.40
C VAL A 44 7.15 0.58 7.73
N TYR A 45 7.23 -0.32 6.74
CA TYR A 45 7.68 -1.69 6.97
C TYR A 45 9.14 -1.77 7.40
N TYR A 46 10.02 -0.95 6.84
CA TYR A 46 11.43 -0.87 7.25
C TYR A 46 11.57 -0.52 8.73
N PHE A 47 10.91 0.55 9.20
CA PHE A 47 10.92 0.91 10.62
C PHE A 47 10.24 -0.14 11.49
N GLY A 48 9.12 -0.69 11.03
CA GLY A 48 8.44 -1.79 11.71
C GLY A 48 9.38 -2.95 11.96
N SER A 49 10.20 -3.35 10.98
CA SER A 49 11.15 -4.47 11.10
C SER A 49 12.16 -4.33 12.26
N LYS A 50 12.36 -3.12 12.78
CA LYS A 50 13.24 -2.85 13.94
C LYS A 50 12.55 -3.07 15.28
N ILE A 51 11.21 -3.13 15.31
CA ILE A 51 10.41 -3.39 16.52
C ILE A 51 10.45 -4.89 16.82
N GLN A 52 10.93 -5.25 18.01
CA GLN A 52 11.07 -6.66 18.43
C GLN A 52 9.76 -7.29 18.86
N ASP A 53 8.93 -6.54 19.59
CA ASP A 53 7.63 -7.02 20.06
C ASP A 53 6.66 -7.18 18.87
N ALA A 54 6.11 -8.39 18.73
CA ALA A 54 5.26 -8.75 17.61
C ALA A 54 3.94 -7.97 17.57
N VAL A 55 3.34 -7.72 18.73
CA VAL A 55 2.07 -7.00 18.83
C VAL A 55 2.28 -5.53 18.51
N ILE A 56 3.33 -4.93 19.07
CA ILE A 56 3.70 -3.53 18.80
C ILE A 56 4.07 -3.34 17.33
N ASN A 57 4.81 -4.28 16.71
CA ASN A 57 5.16 -4.25 15.30
C ASN A 57 3.91 -4.25 14.40
N VAL A 58 2.98 -5.18 14.62
CA VAL A 58 1.74 -5.29 13.83
C VAL A 58 0.90 -4.03 13.99
N GLY A 59 0.72 -3.56 15.22
CA GLY A 59 0.00 -2.32 15.50
C GLY A 59 0.63 -1.13 14.77
N TYR A 60 1.94 -0.94 14.93
CA TYR A 60 2.69 0.14 14.28
C TYR A 60 2.50 0.13 12.76
N ILE A 61 2.69 -1.01 12.10
CA ILE A 61 2.55 -1.12 10.65
C ILE A 61 1.10 -0.85 10.22
N TRP A 62 0.12 -1.42 10.92
CA TRP A 62 -1.28 -1.23 10.57
C TRP A 62 -1.70 0.23 10.69
N PHE A 63 -1.46 0.87 11.85
CA PHE A 63 -1.84 2.26 12.07
C PHE A 63 -1.08 3.21 11.14
N SER A 64 0.22 3.03 10.96
CA SER A 64 1.04 3.90 10.11
C SER A 64 0.63 3.85 8.65
N LYS A 65 0.27 2.67 8.11
CA LYS A 65 -0.22 2.54 6.72
C LYS A 65 -1.53 3.30 6.50
N TRP A 66 -2.47 3.19 7.43
CA TRP A 66 -3.76 3.89 7.32
C TRP A 66 -3.63 5.39 7.54
N ALA A 67 -2.74 5.83 8.44
CA ALA A 67 -2.42 7.25 8.59
C ALA A 67 -1.81 7.82 7.31
N LEU A 68 -0.84 7.11 6.72
CA LEU A 68 -0.21 7.51 5.45
C LEU A 68 -1.22 7.56 4.30
N PHE A 69 -2.16 6.61 4.24
CA PHE A 69 -3.26 6.65 3.29
C PHE A 69 -4.08 7.93 3.37
N VAL A 70 -4.50 8.31 4.57
CA VAL A 70 -5.28 9.54 4.78
C VAL A 70 -4.48 10.76 4.36
N VAL A 71 -3.20 10.85 4.75
CA VAL A 71 -2.32 11.97 4.38
C VAL A 71 -2.14 12.04 2.85
N SER A 72 -1.86 10.91 2.20
CA SER A 72 -1.73 10.86 0.74
C SER A 72 -3.03 11.24 0.03
N LEU A 73 -4.19 10.88 0.57
CA LEU A 73 -5.48 11.31 0.01
C LEU A 73 -5.74 12.81 0.19
N ILE A 74 -5.37 13.39 1.33
CA ILE A 74 -5.48 14.83 1.53
C ILE A 74 -4.61 15.58 0.50
N ILE A 75 -3.36 15.13 0.31
CA ILE A 75 -2.44 15.70 -0.68
C ILE A 75 -3.03 15.57 -2.09
N THR A 76 -3.44 14.36 -2.50
CA THR A 76 -4.02 14.14 -3.82
C THR A 76 -5.30 14.96 -4.02
N GLY A 77 -6.22 14.98 -3.05
CA GLY A 77 -7.46 15.74 -3.15
C GLY A 77 -7.24 17.25 -3.23
N THR A 78 -6.15 17.76 -2.67
CA THR A 78 -5.80 19.19 -2.71
C THR A 78 -5.12 19.57 -4.02
N TYR A 79 -4.18 18.76 -4.51
CA TYR A 79 -3.30 19.14 -5.63
C TYR A 79 -3.60 18.43 -6.96
N ALA A 80 -4.34 17.33 -6.95
CA ALA A 80 -4.71 16.54 -8.13
C ALA A 80 -6.11 15.91 -7.96
N PRO A 81 -7.17 16.73 -7.79
CA PRO A 81 -8.51 16.25 -7.44
C PRO A 81 -9.15 15.36 -8.52
N ASP A 82 -8.76 15.56 -9.78
CA ASP A 82 -9.17 14.78 -10.95
C ASP A 82 -8.80 13.29 -10.86
N ILE A 83 -7.73 12.95 -10.14
CA ILE A 83 -7.30 11.57 -9.91
C ILE A 83 -7.63 11.02 -8.51
N PHE A 84 -8.34 11.79 -7.69
CA PHE A 84 -8.60 11.45 -6.29
C PHE A 84 -9.23 10.06 -6.11
N LEU A 85 -10.27 9.75 -6.88
CA LEU A 85 -10.97 8.45 -6.79
C LEU A 85 -10.07 7.28 -7.20
N TYR A 86 -9.24 7.47 -8.23
CA TYR A 86 -8.28 6.45 -8.66
C TYR A 86 -7.22 6.20 -7.58
N ALA A 87 -6.70 7.27 -6.97
CA ALA A 87 -5.77 7.17 -5.85
C ALA A 87 -6.39 6.49 -4.64
N MET A 88 -7.62 6.84 -4.28
CA MET A 88 -8.36 6.19 -3.20
C MET A 88 -8.49 4.68 -3.42
N MET A 89 -8.95 4.27 -4.61
CA MET A 89 -9.09 2.85 -4.93
C MET A 89 -7.74 2.14 -4.89
N LEU A 90 -6.71 2.70 -5.54
CA LEU A 90 -5.38 2.11 -5.59
C LEU A 90 -4.78 1.93 -4.19
N PHE A 91 -4.85 2.97 -3.35
CA PHE A 91 -4.22 2.97 -2.03
C PHE A 91 -4.96 2.11 -1.02
N VAL A 92 -6.29 2.09 -1.04
CA VAL A 92 -7.08 1.15 -0.20
C VAL A 92 -6.75 -0.29 -0.57
N PHE A 93 -6.76 -0.60 -1.88
CA PHE A 93 -6.45 -1.94 -2.34
C PHE A 93 -5.03 -2.35 -1.91
N PHE A 94 -4.06 -1.43 -2.03
CA PHE A 94 -2.67 -1.59 -1.54
C PHE A 94 -2.60 -1.91 -0.06
N ASN A 95 -3.27 -1.12 0.77
CA ASN A 95 -3.21 -1.28 2.20
C ASN A 95 -3.86 -2.57 2.70
N VAL A 96 -4.96 -3.00 2.08
CA VAL A 96 -5.63 -4.26 2.43
C VAL A 96 -4.84 -5.48 1.94
N SER A 97 -4.19 -5.39 0.77
CA SER A 97 -3.46 -6.52 0.18
C SER A 97 -2.20 -6.93 0.97
N ILE A 98 -1.54 -5.98 1.64
CA ILE A 98 -0.28 -6.24 2.35
C ILE A 98 -0.57 -6.46 3.84
N ASN A 99 -0.40 -7.70 4.31
CA ASN A 99 -0.59 -8.06 5.71
C ASN A 99 0.50 -7.41 6.61
N PRO A 100 0.14 -6.71 7.72
CA PRO A 100 1.10 -6.19 8.69
C PRO A 100 2.02 -7.26 9.30
N ALA A 101 1.54 -8.49 9.49
CA ALA A 101 2.30 -9.58 10.10
C ALA A 101 3.27 -10.30 9.15
N SER A 102 3.43 -9.81 7.91
CA SER A 102 4.25 -10.47 6.88
C SER A 102 5.72 -10.67 7.30
N PHE A 103 6.31 -9.70 8.01
CA PHE A 103 7.70 -9.77 8.48
C PHE A 103 7.90 -10.71 9.66
N LEU A 104 6.94 -10.80 10.58
CA LEU A 104 7.03 -11.66 11.76
C LEU A 104 7.07 -13.14 11.39
N LEU A 105 6.34 -13.50 10.32
CA LEU A 105 6.29 -14.87 9.81
C LEU A 105 7.61 -15.28 9.17
N ASN A 106 8.35 -14.33 8.58
CA ASN A 106 9.65 -14.59 7.95
C ASN A 106 10.78 -14.74 8.99
N LYS A 107 10.64 -14.09 10.16
CA LYS A 107 11.61 -14.17 11.27
C LYS A 107 11.48 -15.46 12.09
N LYS A 108 10.32 -16.12 12.05
CA LYS A 108 10.02 -17.35 12.81
C LYS A 108 10.35 -18.64 12.03
N SER A 109 10.66 -18.52 10.73
CA SER A 109 11.01 -19.64 9.83
C SER A 109 12.53 -19.77 9.58
N LEU A 110 13.34 -18.99 10.28
CA LEU A 110 14.80 -19.06 10.38
C LEU A 110 15.15 -19.49 11.81
#